data_AF-A0A1B6GB46-F1
#
_entry.id   AF-A0A1B6GB46-F1
#
_cell.length_a   1.000
_cell.length_b   1.000
_cell.length_c   1.000
_cell.angle_alpha   90.00
_cell.angle_beta   90.00
_cell.angle_gamma   90.00
#
_symmetry.space_group_name_H-M   'P 1'
#
loop_
_entity.id
_entity.type
_entity.pdbx_description
1 polymer ?
#
loop_
_entity_poly.entity_id
_entity_poly.type
_entity_poly.pdbx_seq_one_letter_code
_entity_poly.pdbx_strand_id
1 'polypeptide(L)'
;MTAHDQMRAMLDQLMGTGRNGENNRYQVKFTDPKVCKSFLLACCPHEILSSTRMDLGECPKIHDLALRADFEQASRTRDYFYDIDAMEHLQAFISDCDKRTELAKQRLLETQEELSAEVAVKANHVHELAEEIGKKLARAEQLGEEG
;
A
#
# COMPACT_ATOMS: atom_id res chain seq x y z
N MET A 1 -3.95 -28.94 -11.29
CA MET A 1 -5.28 -28.34 -11.48
C MET A 1 -5.71 -28.65 -12.90
N THR A 2 -6.83 -29.35 -13.07
CA THR A 2 -7.29 -29.76 -14.40
C THR A 2 -8.05 -28.60 -15.06
N ALA A 3 -8.10 -28.53 -16.40
CA ALA A 3 -8.83 -27.47 -17.12
C ALA A 3 -10.32 -27.40 -16.73
N HIS A 4 -10.88 -28.53 -16.27
CA HIS A 4 -12.24 -28.62 -15.77
C HIS A 4 -12.42 -27.87 -14.44
N ASP A 5 -11.42 -27.87 -13.55
CA ASP A 5 -11.48 -27.15 -12.28
C ASP A 5 -11.41 -25.62 -12.49
N GLN A 6 -10.64 -25.16 -13.49
CA GLN A 6 -10.57 -23.75 -13.85
C GLN A 6 -11.88 -23.26 -14.48
N MET A 7 -12.47 -24.05 -15.39
CA MET A 7 -13.78 -23.73 -15.96
C MET A 7 -14.87 -23.72 -14.88
N ARG A 8 -14.82 -24.64 -13.92
CA ARG A 8 -15.74 -24.65 -12.77
C ARG A 8 -15.58 -23.40 -11.90
N ALA A 9 -14.35 -23.03 -11.53
CA ALA A 9 -14.08 -21.83 -10.73
C ALA A 9 -14.53 -20.54 -11.44
N MET A 10 -14.31 -20.44 -12.76
CA MET A 10 -14.76 -19.30 -13.56
C MET A 10 -16.29 -19.21 -13.63
N LEU A 11 -16.97 -20.35 -13.74
CA LEU A 11 -18.43 -20.43 -13.77
C LEU A 11 -19.03 -20.12 -12.38
N ASP A 12 -18.38 -20.56 -11.30
CA ASP A 12 -18.78 -20.26 -9.92
C ASP A 12 -18.61 -18.76 -9.59
N GLN A 13 -17.61 -18.07 -10.16
CA GLN A 13 -17.48 -16.61 -10.07
C GLN A 13 -18.57 -15.85 -10.83
N LEU A 14 -19.03 -16.39 -11.97
CA LEU A 14 -19.97 -15.69 -12.86
C LEU A 14 -21.44 -15.92 -12.49
N MET A 15 -21.78 -17.10 -11.96
CA MET A 15 -23.17 -17.55 -11.73
C MET A 15 -23.44 -17.87 -10.25
N GLY A 16 -22.45 -17.69 -9.38
CA GLY A 16 -22.49 -18.08 -7.98
C GLY A 16 -22.30 -19.59 -7.78
N THR A 17 -21.76 -19.96 -6.62
CA THR A 17 -21.53 -21.36 -6.19
C THR A 17 -22.83 -22.17 -6.02
N GLY A 18 -24.00 -21.53 -6.16
CA GLY A 18 -25.34 -22.14 -6.02
C GLY A 18 -25.82 -22.97 -7.21
N ARG A 19 -25.08 -23.03 -8.33
CA ARG A 19 -25.48 -23.75 -9.56
C ARG A 19 -25.78 -25.25 -9.36
N ASN A 20 -25.15 -25.90 -8.39
CA ASN A 20 -25.21 -27.36 -8.25
C ASN A 20 -26.27 -27.87 -7.23
N GLY A 21 -27.13 -27.00 -6.69
CA GLY A 21 -28.14 -27.44 -5.72
C GLY A 21 -27.58 -28.00 -4.41
N GLU A 22 -26.27 -27.89 -4.15
CA GLU A 22 -25.65 -28.11 -2.84
C GLU A 22 -26.00 -26.92 -1.93
N ASN A 23 -27.22 -26.96 -1.42
CA ASN A 23 -27.80 -26.01 -0.48
C ASN A 23 -27.15 -26.01 0.92
N ASN A 24 -25.84 -26.29 1.07
CA ASN A 24 -25.27 -26.31 2.43
C ASN A 24 -23.75 -26.17 2.55
N ARG A 25 -23.24 -24.94 2.45
CA ARG A 25 -22.03 -24.55 3.21
C ARG A 25 -22.22 -23.18 3.86
N TYR A 26 -23.29 -23.07 4.66
CA TYR A 26 -23.77 -21.88 5.37
C TYR A 26 -24.64 -20.96 4.50
N GLN A 27 -25.94 -20.90 4.78
CA GLN A 27 -26.79 -19.76 4.44
C GLN A 27 -26.32 -18.53 5.24
N VAL A 28 -25.10 -18.05 4.97
CA VAL A 28 -24.60 -16.80 5.56
C VAL A 28 -25.45 -15.71 4.95
N LYS A 29 -26.10 -14.91 5.79
CA LYS A 29 -26.85 -13.75 5.31
C LYS A 29 -25.89 -12.59 5.18
N PHE A 30 -26.18 -11.64 4.29
CA PHE A 30 -25.40 -10.40 4.20
C PHE A 30 -25.37 -9.59 5.51
N THR A 31 -26.29 -9.89 6.45
CA THR A 31 -26.35 -9.29 7.78
C THR A 31 -25.33 -9.87 8.78
N ASP A 32 -24.68 -10.99 8.46
CA ASP A 32 -23.76 -11.64 9.38
C ASP A 32 -22.47 -10.82 9.59
N PRO A 33 -21.95 -10.72 10.82
CA PRO A 33 -20.76 -9.92 11.13
C PRO A 33 -19.47 -10.46 10.49
N LYS A 34 -19.50 -11.70 10.00
CA LYS A 34 -18.39 -12.34 9.28
C LYS A 34 -18.27 -11.84 7.83
N VAL A 35 -19.34 -11.26 7.28
CA VAL A 35 -19.36 -10.71 5.92
C VAL A 35 -18.72 -9.32 5.94
N CYS A 36 -17.93 -9.00 4.93
CA CYS A 36 -17.33 -7.69 4.84
C CYS A 36 -18.36 -6.66 4.37
N LYS A 37 -18.84 -5.82 5.30
CA LYS A 37 -19.76 -4.72 4.98
C LYS A 37 -19.17 -3.74 3.96
N SER A 38 -17.86 -3.47 4.04
CA SER A 38 -17.16 -2.63 3.05
C SER A 38 -17.14 -3.26 1.65
N PHE A 39 -17.14 -4.60 1.55
CA PHE A 39 -17.23 -5.31 0.27
C PHE A 39 -18.64 -5.24 -0.34
N LEU A 40 -19.68 -5.33 0.50
CA LEU A 40 -21.06 -5.14 0.04
C LEU A 40 -21.26 -3.75 -0.61
N LEU A 41 -20.53 -2.74 -0.13
CA LEU A 41 -20.49 -1.38 -0.70
C LEU A 41 -19.43 -1.18 -1.79
N ALA A 42 -18.74 -2.23 -2.24
CA ALA A 42 -17.68 -2.17 -3.24
C ALA A 42 -16.45 -1.32 -2.85
N CYS A 43 -16.24 -1.07 -1.56
CA CYS A 43 -15.21 -0.19 -1.04
C CYS A 43 -14.18 -0.93 -0.18
N CYS A 44 -14.06 -2.26 -0.28
CA CYS A 44 -13.10 -2.99 0.55
C CYS A 44 -11.65 -2.75 0.09
N PRO A 45 -10.76 -2.20 0.94
CA PRO A 45 -9.37 -1.91 0.56
C PRO A 45 -8.60 -3.17 0.12
N HIS A 46 -8.87 -4.32 0.74
CA HIS A 46 -8.20 -5.59 0.43
C HIS A 46 -8.47 -6.06 -1.01
N GLU A 47 -9.67 -5.83 -1.54
CA GLU A 47 -10.00 -6.24 -2.91
C GLU A 47 -9.45 -5.24 -3.93
N ILE A 48 -9.64 -3.93 -3.67
CA ILE A 48 -9.21 -2.86 -4.57
C ILE A 48 -7.67 -2.84 -4.72
N LEU A 49 -6.94 -3.15 -3.64
CA LEU A 49 -5.48 -3.12 -3.61
C LEU A 49 -4.81 -4.47 -3.89
N SER A 50 -5.58 -5.55 -4.09
CA SER A 50 -5.10 -6.93 -4.30
C SER A 50 -4.10 -7.12 -5.46
N SER A 51 -4.02 -6.14 -6.38
CA SER A 51 -3.09 -6.15 -7.53
C SER A 51 -2.04 -5.03 -7.47
N THR A 52 -1.90 -4.38 -6.32
CA THR A 52 -0.97 -3.26 -6.14
C THR A 52 0.24 -3.65 -5.30
N ARG A 53 1.30 -2.84 -5.33
CA ARG A 53 2.46 -3.01 -4.43
C ARG A 53 2.12 -2.83 -2.95
N MET A 54 0.91 -2.38 -2.64
CA MET A 54 0.38 -2.23 -1.29
C MET A 54 -0.70 -3.29 -1.01
N ASP A 55 -0.54 -4.49 -1.56
CA ASP A 55 -1.45 -5.59 -1.26
C ASP A 55 -1.43 -5.90 0.24
N LEU A 56 -2.62 -5.94 0.81
CA LEU A 56 -2.86 -6.24 2.22
C LEU A 56 -3.10 -7.74 2.44
N GLY A 57 -3.21 -8.50 1.36
CA GLY A 57 -3.55 -9.91 1.35
C GLY A 57 -5.07 -10.16 1.39
N GLU A 58 -5.43 -11.42 1.64
CA GLU A 58 -6.82 -11.84 1.70
C GLU A 58 -7.56 -11.17 2.86
N CYS A 59 -8.78 -10.68 2.60
CA CYS A 59 -9.58 -10.06 3.63
C CYS A 59 -9.96 -11.10 4.70
N PRO A 60 -9.87 -10.78 6.02
CA PRO A 60 -10.30 -11.70 7.08
C PRO A 60 -11.82 -11.93 7.11
N LYS A 61 -12.58 -11.16 6.33
CA LYS A 61 -14.03 -11.23 6.22
C LYS A 61 -14.44 -11.85 4.88
N ILE A 62 -15.63 -12.44 4.84
CA ILE A 62 -16.16 -13.12 3.66
C ILE A 62 -16.51 -12.08 2.58
N HIS A 63 -15.94 -12.27 1.38
CA HIS A 63 -16.24 -11.54 0.15
C HIS A 63 -16.94 -12.49 -0.82
N ASP A 64 -18.27 -12.43 -0.88
CA ASP A 64 -19.07 -13.23 -1.81
C ASP A 64 -19.96 -12.32 -2.65
N LEU A 65 -19.80 -12.41 -3.98
CA LEU A 65 -20.56 -11.63 -4.96
C LEU A 65 -22.07 -11.91 -4.87
N ALA A 66 -22.46 -13.12 -4.47
CA ALA A 66 -23.88 -13.45 -4.26
C ALA A 66 -24.50 -12.58 -3.16
N LEU A 67 -23.79 -12.41 -2.03
CA LEU A 67 -24.25 -11.59 -0.91
C LEU A 67 -24.33 -10.10 -1.25
N ARG A 68 -23.44 -9.63 -2.14
CA ARG A 68 -23.49 -8.27 -2.65
C ARG A 68 -24.74 -8.02 -3.51
N ALA A 69 -25.09 -8.97 -4.38
CA ALA A 69 -26.31 -8.86 -5.18
C ALA A 69 -27.57 -8.86 -4.29
N ASP A 70 -27.60 -9.69 -3.25
CA ASP A 70 -28.68 -9.72 -2.26
C ASP A 70 -28.78 -8.40 -1.48
N PHE A 71 -27.64 -7.85 -1.06
CA PHE A 71 -27.58 -6.55 -0.38
C PHE A 71 -28.04 -5.41 -1.28
N GLU A 72 -27.65 -5.38 -2.55
CA GLU A 72 -28.08 -4.32 -3.48
C GLU A 72 -29.60 -4.33 -3.68
N GLN A 73 -30.21 -5.51 -3.73
CA GLN A 73 -31.67 -5.64 -3.79
C GLN A 73 -32.32 -5.18 -2.48
N ALA A 74 -31.79 -5.60 -1.33
CA ALA A 74 -32.31 -5.22 -0.02
C ALA A 74 -32.16 -3.72 0.26
N SER A 75 -31.05 -3.11 -0.16
CA SER A 75 -30.74 -1.69 0.01
C SER A 75 -31.71 -0.78 -0.74
N ARG A 76 -32.38 -1.27 -1.80
CA ARG A 76 -33.46 -0.53 -2.48
C ARG A 76 -34.72 -0.40 -1.63
N THR A 77 -34.92 -1.34 -0.70
CA THR A 77 -36.12 -1.38 0.15
C THR A 77 -35.89 -0.74 1.51
N ARG A 78 -34.65 -0.78 2.03
CA ARG A 78 -34.30 -0.27 3.36
C ARG A 78 -32.83 0.10 3.43
N ASP A 79 -32.54 1.20 4.13
CA ASP A 79 -31.18 1.57 4.49
C ASP A 79 -30.69 0.78 5.71
N TYR A 80 -29.53 0.15 5.57
CA TYR A 80 -28.90 -0.69 6.60
C TYR A 80 -27.75 0.02 7.35
N PHE A 81 -27.43 1.26 6.97
CA PHE A 81 -26.39 2.10 7.58
C PHE A 81 -24.99 1.44 7.64
N TYR A 82 -24.67 0.57 6.67
CA TYR A 82 -23.35 -0.06 6.55
C TYR A 82 -22.28 0.90 6.02
N ASP A 83 -22.69 2.08 5.55
CA ASP A 83 -21.85 3.20 5.17
C ASP A 83 -21.04 3.73 6.36
N ILE A 84 -21.64 3.83 7.55
CA ILE A 84 -20.93 4.29 8.76
C ILE A 84 -19.79 3.33 9.12
N ASP A 85 -20.09 2.03 9.19
CA ASP A 85 -19.09 1.00 9.47
C ASP A 85 -17.97 0.98 8.40
N ALA A 86 -18.34 1.20 7.13
CA ALA A 86 -17.38 1.28 6.04
C ALA A 86 -16.50 2.54 6.14
N MET A 87 -17.07 3.69 6.51
CA MET A 87 -16.34 4.93 6.71
C MET A 87 -15.32 4.80 7.86
N GLU A 88 -15.71 4.23 9.00
CA GLU A 88 -14.79 4.02 10.12
C GLU A 88 -13.63 3.10 9.73
N HIS A 89 -13.93 2.01 9.02
CA HIS A 89 -12.90 1.10 8.51
C HIS A 89 -11.95 1.78 7.52
N LEU A 90 -12.48 2.58 6.59
CA LEU A 90 -11.68 3.34 5.63
C LEU A 90 -10.84 4.42 6.31
N GLN A 91 -11.38 5.11 7.31
CA GLN A 91 -10.65 6.15 8.04
C GLN A 91 -9.49 5.55 8.84
N ALA A 92 -9.69 4.40 9.50
CA ALA A 92 -8.62 3.68 10.16
C ALA A 92 -7.52 3.28 9.17
N PHE A 93 -7.93 2.77 8.00
CA PHE A 93 -7.00 2.38 6.94
C PHE A 93 -6.18 3.57 6.38
N ILE A 94 -6.83 4.71 6.15
CA ILE A 94 -6.16 5.94 5.72
C ILE A 94 -5.17 6.40 6.78
N SER A 95 -5.55 6.40 8.06
CA SER A 95 -4.65 6.78 9.16
C SER A 95 -3.38 5.92 9.18
N ASP A 96 -3.50 4.62 8.94
CA ASP A 96 -2.34 3.73 8.90
C ASP A 96 -1.48 3.94 7.66
N CYS A 97 -2.09 4.27 6.51
CA CYS A 97 -1.36 4.67 5.31
C CYS A 97 -0.60 6.00 5.50
N ASP A 98 -1.21 6.97 6.18
CA ASP A 98 -0.58 8.25 6.51
C ASP A 98 0.62 8.05 7.44
N LYS A 99 0.48 7.21 8.49
CA LYS A 99 1.60 6.85 9.37
C LYS A 99 2.75 6.20 8.62
N ARG A 100 2.46 5.25 7.72
CA ARG A 100 3.49 4.59 6.90
C ARG A 100 4.19 5.58 5.98
N THR A 101 3.43 6.52 5.42
CA THR A 101 3.97 7.59 4.57
C THR A 101 4.87 8.52 5.37
N GLU A 102 4.46 8.89 6.59
CA GLU A 102 5.24 9.76 7.45
C GLU A 102 6.55 9.10 7.90
N LEU A 103 6.52 7.82 8.28
CA LEU A 103 7.74 7.07 8.58
C LEU A 103 8.68 6.97 7.37
N ALA A 104 8.14 6.79 6.17
CA ALA A 104 8.95 6.79 4.95
C ALA A 104 9.59 8.16 4.69
N LYS A 105 8.85 9.26 4.91
CA LYS A 105 9.39 10.63 4.82
C LYS A 105 10.49 10.88 5.86
N GLN A 106 10.28 10.46 7.11
CA GLN A 106 11.29 10.61 8.17
C GLN A 106 12.59 9.88 7.81
N ARG A 107 12.50 8.61 7.36
CA ARG A 107 13.68 7.87 6.91
C ARG A 107 14.41 8.54 5.74
N LEU A 108 13.66 9.13 4.80
CA LEU A 108 14.24 9.88 3.69
C LEU A 108 14.95 11.14 4.17
N LEU A 109 14.38 11.87 5.13
CA LEU A 109 15.02 13.05 5.74
C LEU A 109 16.30 12.68 6.48
N GLU A 110 16.27 11.65 7.32
CA GLU A 110 17.47 11.16 8.04
C GLU A 110 18.59 10.78 7.06
N THR A 111 18.26 10.02 6.00
CA THR A 111 19.23 9.64 4.98
C THR A 111 19.80 10.86 4.24
N GLN A 112 18.96 11.87 3.97
CA GLN A 112 19.36 13.09 3.30
C GLN A 112 20.27 13.96 4.18
N GLU A 113 19.99 14.05 5.48
CA GLU A 113 20.82 14.76 6.45
C GLU A 113 22.20 14.10 6.58
N GLU A 114 22.26 12.78 6.71
CA GLU A 114 23.53 12.01 6.76
C GLU A 114 24.36 12.23 5.48
N LEU A 115 23.74 12.12 4.30
CA LEU A 115 24.40 12.38 3.02
C LEU A 115 24.91 13.82 2.93
N SER A 116 24.13 14.80 3.40
CA SER A 116 24.53 16.21 3.36
C SER A 116 25.73 16.50 4.26
N ALA A 117 25.78 15.86 5.43
CA ALA A 117 26.89 15.98 6.37
C ALA A 117 28.18 15.36 5.81
N GLU A 118 28.09 14.16 5.21
CA GLU A 118 29.24 13.53 4.55
C GLU A 118 29.76 14.37 3.37
N VAL A 119 28.86 14.94 2.56
CA VAL A 119 29.24 15.80 1.44
C VAL A 119 29.91 17.07 1.94
N ALA A 120 29.44 17.68 3.03
CA ALA A 120 30.06 18.85 3.63
C ALA A 120 31.49 18.55 4.14
N VAL A 121 31.71 17.40 4.79
CA VAL A 121 33.05 16.98 5.24
C VAL A 121 33.99 16.76 4.05
N LYS A 122 33.51 16.08 3.00
CA LYS A 122 34.32 15.86 1.78
C LYS A 122 34.64 17.18 1.07
N ALA A 123 33.69 18.12 1.01
CA ALA A 123 33.90 19.44 0.44
C ALA A 123 34.96 20.25 1.23
N ASN A 124 34.92 20.20 2.56
CA ASN A 124 35.94 20.83 3.39
C ASN A 124 37.33 20.25 3.13
N HIS A 125 37.45 18.93 2.99
CA HIS A 125 38.73 18.30 2.67
C HIS A 125 39.27 18.69 1.28
N VAL A 126 38.39 18.84 0.29
CA VAL A 126 38.75 19.38 -1.04
C VAL A 126 39.26 20.81 -0.92
N HIS A 127 38.63 21.64 -0.09
CA HIS A 127 39.08 23.01 0.15
C HIS A 127 40.46 23.07 0.84
N GLU A 128 40.70 22.23 1.84
CA GLU A 128 42.01 22.12 2.51
C GLU A 128 43.12 21.71 1.54
N LEU A 129 42.87 20.69 0.71
CA LEU A 129 43.82 20.25 -0.31
C LEU A 129 44.09 21.35 -1.34
N ALA A 130 43.07 22.09 -1.75
CA ALA A 130 43.23 23.23 -2.66
C ALA A 130 44.10 24.34 -2.04
N GLU A 131 43.95 24.64 -0.75
CA GLU A 131 44.83 25.56 -0.04
C GLU A 131 46.28 25.07 0.01
N GLU A 132 46.50 23.79 0.32
CA GLU A 132 47.85 23.21 0.36
C GLU A 132 48.53 23.25 -1.01
N ILE A 133 47.77 22.96 -2.07
CA ILE A 133 48.24 23.05 -3.46
C ILE A 133 48.64 24.51 -3.74
N GLY A 134 47.80 25.49 -3.40
CA GLY A 134 48.11 26.91 -3.57
C GLY A 134 49.39 27.34 -2.82
N LYS A 135 49.56 26.91 -1.57
CA LYS A 135 50.77 27.20 -0.75
C LYS A 135 52.02 26.57 -1.37
N LYS A 136 51.93 25.34 -1.89
CA LYS A 136 53.07 24.66 -2.53
C LYS A 136 53.42 25.28 -3.88
N LEU A 137 52.42 25.68 -4.67
CA LEU A 137 52.61 26.39 -5.94
C LEU A 137 53.34 27.73 -5.73
N ALA A 138 52.88 28.54 -4.77
CA ALA A 138 53.53 29.81 -4.45
C ALA A 138 54.99 29.64 -4.01
N ARG A 139 55.30 28.59 -3.21
CA ARG A 139 56.69 28.28 -2.84
C ARG A 139 57.53 27.83 -4.04
N ALA A 140 56.95 27.06 -4.95
CA ALA A 140 57.64 26.61 -6.17
C ALA A 140 57.97 27.78 -7.10
N GLU A 141 57.05 28.75 -7.22
CA GLU A 141 57.27 29.99 -7.98
C GLU A 141 58.38 30.85 -7.37
N GLN A 142 58.37 31.06 -6.04
CA GLN A 142 59.44 31.81 -5.36
C GLN A 142 60.83 31.18 -5.56
N LEU A 143 60.94 29.85 -5.38
CA LEU A 143 62.20 29.14 -5.60
C LEU A 143 62.64 29.16 -7.07
N GLY A 144 61.71 29.35 -8.01
CA GLY A 144 62.01 29.50 -9.43
C GLY A 144 62.47 30.89 -9.83
N GLU A 145 62.08 31.95 -9.11
CA GLU A 145 62.59 33.31 -9.32
C GLU A 145 63.98 33.53 -8.69
N GLU A 146 64.32 32.78 -7.64
CA GLU A 146 65.61 32.87 -6.95
C GLU A 146 66.75 32.06 -7.61
N GLY A 147 66.46 31.22 -8.61
CA GLY A 147 67.43 30.37 -9.33
C GLY A 147 67.66 30.80 -10.77
#